data_AF-A0A832X9M9-F1
#
_entry.id   AF-A0A832X9M9-F1
#
_cell.length_a   1.000
_cell.length_b   1.000
_cell.length_c   1.000
_cell.angle_alpha   90.00
_cell.angle_beta   90.00
_cell.angle_gamma   90.00
#
_symmetry.space_group_name_H-M   'P 1'
#
loop_
_entity.id
_entity.type
_entity.pdbx_description
1 polymer ?
#
loop_
_entity_poly.entity_id
_entity_poly.type
_entity_poly.pdbx_seq_one_letter_code
_entity_poly.pdbx_strand_id
1 'polypeptide(L)'
;MGRICCRRLPPSTRIRGQRFIFEKNCIAFLSPDGLRAEVGLSHKGKVSGMPILKEITLIVGGDFHGKSTLLNDIQNAVYPHVPDDGRELIATDPTAVKIRAEDGRSSRRTI
;
A
#
# COMPACT_ATOMS: atom_id res chain seq x y z
N MET A 1 -5.85 9.59 13.71
CA MET A 1 -5.73 9.81 12.25
C MET A 1 -5.31 8.51 11.58
N GLY A 2 -6.29 7.80 11.01
CA GLY A 2 -6.08 6.51 10.32
C GLY A 2 -5.27 6.68 9.04
N ARG A 3 -4.47 5.66 8.69
CA ARG A 3 -3.56 5.66 7.54
C ARG A 3 -4.30 5.02 6.37
N ILE A 4 -4.37 5.68 5.22
CA ILE A 4 -5.38 5.39 4.20
C ILE A 4 -4.78 4.53 3.09
N CYS A 5 -5.30 3.31 2.90
CA CYS A 5 -5.09 2.54 1.69
C CYS A 5 -6.24 2.83 0.71
N CYS A 6 -6.12 3.92 -0.06
CA CYS A 6 -7.09 4.25 -1.09
C CYS A 6 -6.90 3.39 -2.34
N ARG A 7 -8.01 3.22 -3.07
CA ARG A 7 -8.20 2.38 -4.25
C ARG A 7 -6.95 2.31 -5.14
N ARG A 8 -6.42 1.11 -5.36
CA ARG A 8 -5.41 0.85 -6.41
C ARG A 8 -6.11 0.96 -7.76
N LEU A 9 -5.78 1.99 -8.53
CA LEU A 9 -6.24 2.13 -9.91
C LEU A 9 -5.32 1.30 -10.82
N PRO A 10 -5.83 0.70 -11.91
CA PRO A 10 -4.94 0.12 -12.91
C PRO A 10 -4.11 1.26 -13.55
N PRO A 11 -2.76 1.17 -13.55
CA PRO A 11 -1.91 2.18 -14.15
C PRO A 11 -2.17 2.31 -15.66
N SER A 12 -2.07 3.53 -16.21
CA SER A 12 -2.28 3.79 -17.64
C SER A 12 -0.96 3.76 -18.45
N THR A 13 0.20 3.83 -17.81
CA THR A 13 1.50 4.02 -18.49
C THR A 13 2.67 3.25 -17.87
N ARG A 14 3.61 2.83 -18.73
CA ARG A 14 4.85 2.13 -18.38
C ARG A 14 5.91 3.13 -17.93
N ILE A 15 6.23 3.17 -16.64
CA ILE A 15 7.26 4.05 -16.08
C ILE A 15 8.61 3.30 -16.08
N ARG A 16 9.64 3.91 -16.67
CA ARG A 16 10.98 3.30 -16.86
C ARG A 16 11.62 2.94 -15.51
N GLY A 17 12.18 1.73 -15.41
CA GLY A 17 13.11 1.33 -14.33
C GLY A 17 12.49 0.63 -13.12
N GLN A 18 11.17 0.69 -12.94
CA GLN A 18 10.46 -0.15 -11.97
C GLN A 18 9.74 -1.29 -12.68
N ARG A 19 9.98 -2.52 -12.22
CA ARG A 19 9.38 -3.73 -12.79
C ARG A 19 7.92 -3.82 -12.33
N PHE A 20 7.07 -2.95 -12.85
CA PHE A 20 5.62 -3.09 -12.73
C PHE A 20 5.19 -4.21 -13.68
N ILE A 21 4.80 -5.34 -13.11
CA ILE A 21 4.22 -6.44 -13.86
C ILE A 21 2.83 -5.98 -14.31
N PHE A 22 2.78 -5.33 -15.47
CA PHE A 22 1.57 -5.15 -16.25
C PHE A 22 1.20 -6.52 -16.84
N GLU A 23 0.55 -7.35 -16.04
CA GLU A 23 -0.19 -8.48 -16.57
C GLU A 23 -1.59 -8.00 -16.92
N LYS A 24 -2.09 -8.41 -18.10
CA LYS A 24 -3.43 -8.07 -18.62
C LYS A 24 -4.59 -8.47 -17.69
N ASN A 25 -4.32 -9.08 -16.53
CA ASN A 25 -5.27 -9.58 -15.54
C ASN A 25 -5.10 -8.98 -14.13
N CYS A 26 -4.60 -7.75 -14.00
CA CYS A 26 -4.56 -7.07 -12.69
C CYS A 26 -5.98 -6.73 -12.18
N ILE A 27 -6.30 -7.15 -10.95
CA ILE A 27 -7.55 -6.79 -10.27
C ILE A 27 -7.34 -5.53 -9.46
N ALA A 28 -8.16 -4.50 -9.69
CA ALA A 28 -8.13 -3.27 -8.91
C ALA A 28 -8.52 -3.54 -7.45
N PHE A 29 -7.82 -2.90 -6.51
CA PHE A 29 -8.16 -3.05 -5.10
C PHE A 29 -9.52 -2.39 -4.83
N LEU A 30 -10.42 -3.13 -4.17
CA LEU A 30 -11.72 -2.63 -3.73
C LEU A 30 -11.80 -2.73 -2.21
N SER A 31 -12.14 -1.63 -1.56
CA SER A 31 -12.31 -1.62 -0.11
C SER A 31 -13.57 -2.42 0.27
N PRO A 32 -13.48 -3.41 1.18
CA PRO A 32 -14.65 -4.09 1.73
C PRO A 32 -15.61 -3.08 2.37
N ASP A 33 -16.91 -3.29 2.25
CA ASP A 33 -17.90 -2.27 2.65
C ASP A 33 -17.78 -1.89 4.15
N GLY A 34 -17.52 -2.86 5.03
CA GLY A 34 -17.32 -2.63 6.46
C GLY A 34 -16.01 -1.93 6.84
N LEU A 35 -15.07 -1.81 5.90
CA LEU A 35 -13.78 -1.13 6.10
C LEU A 35 -13.63 0.08 5.16
N ARG A 36 -14.71 0.48 4.46
CA ARG A 36 -14.68 1.60 3.52
C ARG A 36 -14.89 2.92 4.25
N ALA A 37 -14.05 3.90 3.92
CA ALA A 37 -14.24 5.28 4.35
C ALA A 37 -13.91 6.27 3.23
N GLU A 38 -14.33 7.51 3.41
CA GLU A 38 -13.99 8.64 2.54
C GLU A 38 -13.03 9.60 3.23
N VAL A 39 -12.13 10.18 2.44
CA VAL A 39 -11.16 11.16 2.89
C VAL A 39 -11.20 12.35 1.94
N GLY A 40 -11.31 13.55 2.49
CA GLY A 40 -11.18 14.79 1.73
C GLY A 40 -9.71 15.12 1.48
N LEU A 41 -9.33 15.25 0.22
CA LEU A 41 -8.03 15.76 -0.23
C LEU A 41 -8.19 17.17 -0.77
N SER A 42 -7.28 18.07 -0.41
CA SER A 42 -7.32 19.50 -0.80
C SER A 42 -7.38 19.72 -2.31
N HIS A 43 -6.68 18.89 -3.09
CA HIS A 43 -6.56 19.07 -4.54
C HIS A 43 -7.31 18.03 -5.39
N LYS A 44 -7.84 16.97 -4.77
CA LYS A 44 -8.50 15.86 -5.48
C LYS A 44 -9.95 15.61 -5.03
N GLY A 45 -10.42 16.39 -4.06
CA GLY A 45 -11.76 16.22 -3.49
C GLY A 45 -11.87 14.97 -2.63
N LYS A 46 -13.07 14.39 -2.54
CA LYS A 46 -13.32 13.19 -1.74
C LYS A 46 -12.83 11.94 -2.47
N VAL A 47 -12.08 11.10 -1.76
CA VAL A 47 -11.59 9.81 -2.26
C VAL A 47 -12.06 8.71 -1.30
N SER A 48 -12.58 7.62 -1.87
CA SER A 48 -13.00 6.43 -1.11
C SER A 48 -11.91 5.35 -1.11
N GLY A 49 -11.74 4.70 0.04
CA GLY A 49 -10.69 3.71 0.26
C GLY A 49 -10.86 2.86 1.50
N MET A 50 -9.82 2.12 1.85
CA MET A 50 -9.72 1.33 3.08
C MET A 50 -8.71 1.97 4.04
N PRO A 51 -9.14 2.76 5.05
CA PRO A 51 -8.23 3.15 6.11
C PRO A 51 -7.79 1.94 6.94
N ILE A 52 -6.49 1.87 7.19
CA ILE A 52 -5.86 1.04 8.20
C ILE A 52 -5.75 1.88 9.47
N LEU A 53 -6.52 1.51 10.50
CA LEU A 53 -6.56 2.24 11.77
C LEU A 53 -5.24 2.07 12.54
N LYS A 54 -4.99 2.97 13.51
CA LYS A 54 -3.79 2.95 14.35
C LYS A 54 -3.86 1.86 15.42
N GLU A 55 -4.00 0.62 14.98
CA GLU A 55 -4.12 -0.57 15.81
C GLU A 55 -3.46 -1.74 15.08
N ILE A 56 -3.55 -2.93 15.66
CA ILE A 56 -3.11 -4.15 14.99
C ILE A 56 -4.12 -4.49 13.89
N THR A 57 -3.65 -4.52 12.64
CA THR A 57 -4.45 -4.96 11.49
C THR A 57 -3.86 -6.26 10.94
N LEU A 58 -4.66 -7.32 10.90
CA LEU A 58 -4.24 -8.62 10.38
C LEU A 58 -4.74 -8.80 8.94
N ILE A 59 -3.83 -9.09 8.01
CA ILE A 59 -4.16 -9.41 6.62
C ILE A 59 -4.07 -10.94 6.44
N VAL A 60 -5.23 -11.59 6.28
CA VAL A 60 -5.36 -13.04 6.12
C VAL A 60 -5.83 -13.42 4.71
N GLY A 61 -5.73 -14.70 4.38
CA GLY A 61 -6.20 -15.27 3.11
C GLY A 61 -5.37 -16.47 2.67
N GLY A 62 -5.83 -17.20 1.66
CA GLY A 62 -5.12 -18.34 1.07
C GLY A 62 -3.85 -17.95 0.33
N ASP A 63 -3.04 -18.93 -0.05
CA ASP A 63 -1.81 -18.70 -0.80
C ASP A 63 -2.09 -18.14 -2.19
N PHE A 64 -1.25 -17.20 -2.63
CA PHE A 64 -1.41 -16.49 -3.92
C PHE A 64 -2.66 -15.57 -4.04
N HIS A 65 -3.32 -15.22 -2.93
CA HIS A 65 -4.43 -14.24 -2.91
C HIS A 65 -4.00 -12.76 -2.83
N GLY A 66 -2.74 -12.43 -3.12
CA GLY A 66 -2.29 -11.03 -3.16
C GLY A 66 -1.96 -10.35 -1.83
N LYS A 67 -1.92 -11.09 -0.71
CA LYS A 67 -1.52 -10.56 0.63
C LYS A 67 -0.17 -9.84 0.60
N SER A 68 0.84 -10.50 0.03
CA SER A 68 2.18 -9.94 -0.13
C SER A 68 2.21 -8.73 -1.06
N THR A 69 1.33 -8.72 -2.08
CA THR A 69 1.18 -7.59 -3.01
C THR A 69 0.63 -6.37 -2.28
N LEU A 70 -0.44 -6.53 -1.49
CA LEU A 70 -1.01 -5.45 -0.68
C LEU A 70 0.01 -4.91 0.34
N LEU A 71 0.71 -5.80 1.05
CA LEU A 71 1.77 -5.39 1.97
C LEU A 71 2.93 -4.68 1.28
N ASN A 72 3.30 -5.10 0.06
CA ASN A 72 4.33 -4.43 -0.73
C ASN A 72 3.88 -3.04 -1.20
N ASP A 73 2.60 -2.87 -1.55
CA ASP A 73 2.05 -1.56 -1.90
C ASP A 73 2.08 -0.62 -0.69
N ILE A 74 1.64 -1.07 0.49
CA ILE A 74 1.68 -0.31 1.75
C ILE A 74 3.12 0.04 2.16
N GLN A 75 4.07 -0.88 1.98
CA GLN A 75 5.49 -0.67 2.28
C GLN A 75 6.08 0.48 1.44
N ASN A 76 5.77 0.54 0.15
CA ASN A 76 6.34 1.55 -0.75
C ASN A 76 5.60 2.91 -0.65
N ALA A 77 4.36 2.89 -0.15
CA ALA A 77 3.53 4.08 0.07
C ALA A 77 4.01 5.02 1.20
N VAL A 78 5.19 4.77 1.77
CA VAL A 78 5.92 5.79 2.55
C VAL A 78 6.43 6.93 1.68
N TYR A 79 6.50 6.70 0.35
CA TYR A 79 6.83 7.71 -0.65
C TYR A 79 5.63 8.02 -1.54
N PRO A 80 5.47 9.28 -1.99
CA PRO A 80 4.52 9.59 -3.04
C PRO A 80 4.87 8.82 -4.32
N HIS A 81 3.86 8.21 -4.92
CA HIS A 81 3.99 7.62 -6.25
C HIS A 81 3.63 8.66 -7.32
N VAL A 82 4.28 8.54 -8.48
CA VAL A 82 4.00 9.40 -9.64
C VAL A 82 2.57 9.15 -10.16
N PRO A 83 1.95 10.14 -10.83
CA PRO A 83 0.65 9.95 -11.47
C PRO A 83 0.66 8.74 -12.41
N ASP A 84 -0.47 8.06 -12.51
CA ASP A 84 -0.67 6.86 -13.34
C ASP A 84 0.13 5.61 -12.95
N ASP A 85 0.76 5.59 -11.76
CA ASP A 85 1.43 4.40 -11.18
C ASP A 85 0.43 3.33 -10.71
N GLY A 86 -0.81 3.73 -10.42
CA GLY A 86 -1.85 2.90 -9.83
C GLY A 86 -1.81 2.84 -8.31
N ARG A 87 -0.70 3.29 -7.68
CA ARG A 87 -0.51 3.40 -6.22
C ARG A 87 -0.46 4.85 -5.74
N GLU A 88 -0.73 5.83 -6.59
CA GLU A 88 -0.63 7.27 -6.29
C GLU A 88 -1.60 7.76 -5.21
N LEU A 89 -2.56 6.93 -4.80
CA LEU A 89 -3.47 7.19 -3.70
C LEU A 89 -3.25 6.30 -2.48
N ILE A 90 -2.21 5.45 -2.49
CA ILE A 90 -1.84 4.67 -1.32
C ILE A 90 -0.86 5.51 -0.51
N ALA A 91 -1.15 5.71 0.78
CA ALA A 91 -0.30 6.48 1.67
C ALA A 91 -0.13 5.76 3.01
N THR A 92 1.11 5.69 3.45
CA THR A 92 1.50 5.15 4.76
C THR A 92 2.21 6.23 5.56
N ASP A 93 2.32 6.04 6.87
CA ASP A 93 3.14 6.90 7.70
C ASP A 93 4.61 6.86 7.27
N PRO A 94 5.28 8.01 7.14
CA PRO A 94 6.64 8.08 6.64
C PRO A 94 7.67 7.34 7.53
N THR A 95 7.30 7.01 8.77
CA THR A 95 8.15 6.25 9.71
C THR A 95 7.91 4.73 9.66
N ALA A 96 7.03 4.24 8.79
CA ALA A 96 6.72 2.82 8.73
C ALA A 96 7.93 1.99 8.27
N VAL A 97 8.23 0.93 9.02
CA VAL A 97 9.33 0.01 8.74
C VAL A 97 8.77 -1.39 8.51
N LYS A 98 9.28 -2.05 7.47
CA LYS A 98 9.06 -3.47 7.26
C LYS A 98 10.12 -4.27 7.98
N ILE A 99 9.69 -5.11 8.90
CA ILE A 99 10.56 -6.02 9.64
C ILE A 99 10.46 -7.41 9.04
N ARG A 100 11.61 -8.06 8.88
CA ARG A 100 11.74 -9.47 8.51
C ARG A 100 12.89 -10.09 9.29
N ALA A 101 12.87 -11.41 9.42
CA ALA A 101 14.06 -12.14 9.85
C ALA A 101 15.15 -12.00 8.78
N GLU A 102 16.38 -11.81 9.24
CA GLU A 102 17.59 -11.78 8.42
C GLU A 102 18.65 -12.52 9.21
N ASP A 103 18.94 -13.75 8.78
CA ASP A 103 19.86 -14.63 9.48
C ASP A 103 21.30 -14.14 9.35
N GLY A 104 22.06 -14.21 10.45
CA GLY A 104 23.47 -13.81 10.47
C GLY A 104 23.73 -12.30 10.57
N ARG A 105 22.70 -11.45 10.69
CA ARG A 105 22.90 -10.02 10.93
C ARG A 105 23.59 -9.77 12.27
N SER A 106 24.60 -8.89 12.29
CA SER A 106 25.22 -8.44 13.54
C SER A 106 24.28 -7.50 14.28
N SER A 107 24.03 -7.76 15.56
CA SER A 107 23.35 -6.82 16.45
C SER A 107 24.37 -6.17 17.38
N ARG A 108 24.47 -4.85 17.32
CA ARG A 108 25.29 -4.07 18.25
C ARG A 108 24.38 -3.34 19.23
N ARG A 109 24.64 -3.50 20.53
CA ARG A 109 23.93 -2.76 21.57
C ARG A 109 24.65 -1.43 21.79
N THR A 110 24.00 -0.33 21.44
CA THR A 110 24.43 1.01 21.83
C THR A 110 23.65 1.37 23.10
N ILE A 111 24.37 1.73 24.18
CA ILE A 111 23.81 2.15 25.47
C ILE A 111 23.67 3.67 25.47
#